data_AF-A0A7S1DWF6-F1
#
_entry.id   AF-A0A7S1DWF6-F1
#
_cell.length_a   1.000
_cell.length_b   1.000
_cell.length_c   1.000
_cell.angle_alpha   90.00
_cell.angle_beta   90.00
_cell.angle_gamma   90.00
#
_symmetry.space_group_name_H-M   'P 1'
#
loop_
_entity.id
_entity.type
_entity.pdbx_description
1 polymer ?
#
loop_
_entity_poly.entity_id
_entity_poly.type
_entity_poly.pdbx_seq_one_letter_code
_entity_poly.pdbx_strand_id
1 'polypeptide(L)'
;MPLQFPDSLEGDDAAALNYFRHWQPTAAPGVVRSYSNPSLALLGWVTARALGQDYSAAMQTRLFPAFGMSRSHVQVPEGSMPNYAWGHRDDRQVRMQRGPMA
;
A
#
# COMPACT_ATOMS: atom_id res chain seq x y z
N MET A 1 4.80 -6.83 14.12
CA MET A 1 4.67 -5.48 13.54
C MET A 1 3.27 -4.96 13.85
N PRO A 2 3.04 -3.64 13.93
CA PRO A 2 1.72 -3.09 14.26
C PRO A 2 0.74 -3.22 13.10
N LEU A 3 -0.54 -3.00 13.40
CA LEU A 3 -1.64 -3.00 12.42
C LEU A 3 -1.44 -1.91 11.35
N GLN A 4 -1.08 -0.69 11.76
CA GLN A 4 -0.87 0.48 10.90
C GLN A 4 0.52 1.10 11.14
N PHE A 5 0.96 1.90 10.17
CA PHE A 5 2.06 2.85 10.40
C PHE A 5 1.65 3.89 11.46
N PRO A 6 2.61 4.47 12.20
CA PRO A 6 2.34 5.65 13.01
C PRO A 6 1.81 6.80 12.14
N ASP A 7 0.80 7.52 12.63
CA ASP A 7 0.18 8.64 11.92
C ASP A 7 1.19 9.75 11.57
N SER A 8 2.24 9.90 12.38
CA SER A 8 3.32 10.89 12.19
C SER A 8 4.17 10.67 10.95
N LEU A 9 4.01 9.56 10.22
CA LEU A 9 4.75 9.30 8.99
C LEU A 9 4.12 9.98 7.76
N GLU A 10 2.85 10.41 7.83
CA GLU A 10 2.18 11.23 6.80
C GLU A 10 2.32 10.75 5.34
N GLY A 11 2.52 9.45 5.11
CA GLY A 11 2.70 8.90 3.75
C GLY A 11 4.13 8.96 3.20
N ASP A 12 5.12 9.39 3.98
CA ASP A 12 6.52 9.50 3.57
C ASP A 12 7.24 8.13 3.60
N ASP A 13 7.65 7.67 2.41
CA ASP A 13 8.44 6.45 2.20
C ASP A 13 9.78 6.45 2.94
N ALA A 14 10.49 7.58 2.98
CA ALA A 14 11.78 7.69 3.64
C ALA A 14 11.63 7.61 5.17
N ALA A 15 10.61 8.27 5.71
CA ALA A 15 10.25 8.16 7.12
C ALA A 15 9.81 6.72 7.47
N ALA A 16 9.06 6.04 6.59
CA ALA A 16 8.67 4.65 6.76
C ALA A 16 9.86 3.68 6.71
N LEU A 17 10.85 3.89 5.82
CA LEU A 17 12.10 3.13 5.84
C LEU A 17 12.87 3.35 7.15
N ASN A 18 12.93 4.59 7.63
CA ASN A 18 13.57 4.90 8.89
C ASN A 18 12.85 4.22 10.07
N TYR A 19 11.51 4.19 10.05
CA TYR A 19 10.71 3.45 11.00
C TYR A 19 11.09 1.96 11.02
N PHE A 20 11.20 1.30 9.86
CA PHE A 20 11.58 -0.11 9.82
C PHE A 20 13.00 -0.40 10.32
N ARG A 21 13.96 0.51 10.11
CA ARG A 21 15.33 0.37 10.64
C ARG A 21 15.37 0.35 12.17
N HIS A 22 14.44 1.02 12.82
CA HIS A 22 14.38 1.15 14.28
C HIS A 22 13.32 0.26 14.94
N TRP A 23 12.49 -0.41 14.14
CA TRP A 23 11.45 -1.31 14.64
C TRP A 23 12.08 -2.54 15.30
N GLN A 24 11.58 -2.91 16.48
CA GLN A 24 12.03 -4.08 17.23
C GLN A 24 10.97 -5.19 17.22
N PRO A 25 11.35 -6.43 16.91
CA PRO A 25 10.43 -7.56 16.92
C PRO A 25 10.03 -7.96 18.36
N THR A 26 8.75 -8.25 18.55
CA THR A 26 8.21 -8.77 19.82
C THR A 26 8.29 -10.30 19.92
N ALA A 27 8.62 -10.98 18.83
CA ALA A 27 8.81 -12.42 18.74
C ALA A 27 9.80 -12.75 17.61
N ALA A 28 10.43 -13.92 17.66
CA ALA A 28 11.30 -14.39 16.59
C ALA A 28 10.54 -14.53 15.24
N PRO A 29 11.21 -14.38 14.09
CA PRO A 29 10.58 -14.54 12.79
C PRO A 29 9.90 -15.91 12.63
N GLY A 30 8.71 -15.93 12.02
CA GLY A 30 7.96 -17.16 11.74
C GLY A 30 7.19 -17.77 12.93
N VAL A 31 7.33 -17.23 14.13
CA VAL A 31 6.68 -17.80 15.34
C VAL A 31 5.26 -17.29 15.54
N VAL A 32 5.01 -16.01 15.27
CA VAL A 32 3.71 -15.36 15.49
C VAL A 32 3.23 -14.70 14.21
N ARG A 33 1.99 -15.02 13.80
CA ARG A 33 1.28 -14.28 12.78
C ARG A 33 0.51 -13.12 13.43
N SER A 34 0.87 -11.89 13.06
CA SER A 34 0.11 -10.69 13.38
C SER A 34 -0.24 -9.97 12.08
N TYR A 35 -1.51 -9.59 11.91
CA TYR A 35 -1.92 -8.83 10.73
C TYR A 35 -1.32 -7.41 10.79
N SER A 36 -0.65 -7.00 9.72
CA SER A 36 0.14 -5.76 9.70
C SER A 36 0.20 -5.19 8.29
N ASN A 37 -0.39 -4.01 8.10
CA ASN A 37 -0.26 -3.27 6.85
C ASN A 37 1.19 -2.84 6.57
N PRO A 38 1.99 -2.38 7.57
CA PRO A 38 3.42 -2.09 7.35
C PRO A 38 4.21 -3.30 6.82
N SER A 39 3.94 -4.50 7.33
CA SER A 39 4.60 -5.73 6.86
C SER A 39 4.31 -6.01 5.37
N LEU A 40 3.03 -5.96 4.98
CA LEU A 40 2.61 -6.20 3.61
C LEU A 40 3.04 -5.09 2.64
N ALA A 41 3.01 -3.83 3.09
CA ALA A 41 3.49 -2.69 2.31
C ALA A 41 4.99 -2.83 2.00
N LEU A 42 5.81 -3.17 3.00
CA LEU A 42 7.23 -3.42 2.80
C LEU A 42 7.47 -4.57 1.80
N LEU A 43 6.71 -5.66 1.90
CA LEU A 43 6.80 -6.78 0.95
C LEU A 43 6.51 -6.34 -0.49
N GLY A 44 5.42 -5.59 -0.71
CA GLY A 44 5.08 -5.06 -2.04
C GLY A 44 6.17 -4.13 -2.58
N TRP A 45 6.69 -3.24 -1.72
CA TRP A 45 7.72 -2.26 -2.05
C TRP A 45 9.06 -2.89 -2.44
N VAL A 46 9.51 -3.94 -1.74
CA VAL A 46 10.74 -4.67 -2.11
C VAL A 46 10.55 -5.52 -3.36
N THR A 47 9.36 -6.10 -3.53
CA THR A 47 9.03 -6.91 -4.73
C THR A 47 9.04 -6.05 -5.98
N ALA A 48 8.42 -4.87 -5.95
CA ALA A 48 8.43 -3.94 -7.07
C ALA A 48 9.87 -3.50 -7.44
N ARG A 49 10.69 -3.20 -6.42
CA ARG A 49 12.12 -2.88 -6.63
C ARG A 49 12.91 -4.01 -7.26
N ALA A 50 12.67 -5.25 -6.83
CA ALA A 50 13.29 -6.42 -7.45
C ALA A 50 12.88 -6.59 -8.93
N LEU A 51 11.71 -6.08 -9.33
CA LEU A 51 11.25 -6.02 -10.71
C LEU A 51 11.75 -4.79 -11.49
N GLY A 52 12.48 -3.87 -10.83
CA GLY A 52 12.94 -2.61 -11.43
C GLY A 52 11.81 -1.62 -11.72
N GLN A 53 10.70 -1.70 -10.96
CA GLN A 53 9.50 -0.89 -11.18
C GLN A 53 8.95 -0.34 -9.87
N ASP A 54 8.11 0.71 -9.96
CA ASP A 54 7.24 1.08 -8.85
C ASP A 54 6.10 0.07 -8.71
N TYR A 55 5.56 -0.06 -7.48
CA TYR A 55 4.49 -1.03 -7.21
C TYR A 55 3.26 -0.80 -8.10
N SER A 56 2.77 0.44 -8.18
CA SER A 56 1.62 0.79 -9.03
C SER A 56 1.88 0.47 -10.51
N ALA A 57 3.10 0.70 -11.00
CA ALA A 57 3.48 0.38 -12.36
C ALA A 57 3.51 -1.13 -12.60
N ALA A 58 4.08 -1.93 -11.68
CA ALA A 58 4.10 -3.38 -11.78
C ALA A 58 2.67 -3.97 -11.80
N MET A 59 1.78 -3.45 -10.96
CA MET A 59 0.37 -3.86 -10.93
C MET A 59 -0.35 -3.52 -12.24
N GLN A 60 -0.24 -2.28 -12.71
CA GLN A 60 -0.97 -1.78 -13.89
C GLN A 60 -0.43 -2.35 -15.21
N THR A 61 0.87 -2.59 -15.32
CA THR A 61 1.51 -2.97 -16.60
C THR A 61 1.78 -4.47 -16.73
N ARG A 62 1.79 -5.23 -15.62
CA ARG A 62 2.08 -6.67 -15.64
C ARG A 62 0.93 -7.48 -15.06
N LEU A 63 0.54 -7.21 -13.81
CA LEU A 63 -0.42 -8.06 -13.11
C LEU A 63 -1.83 -7.95 -13.68
N PHE A 64 -2.43 -6.75 -13.69
CA PHE A 64 -3.81 -6.58 -14.14
C PHE A 64 -4.01 -7.03 -15.61
N PRO A 65 -3.11 -6.72 -16.57
CA PRO A 65 -3.24 -7.24 -17.93
C PRO A 65 -3.22 -8.78 -18.00
N ALA A 66 -2.36 -9.44 -17.22
CA ALA A 66 -2.26 -10.91 -17.23
C ALA A 66 -3.55 -11.61 -16.76
N PHE A 67 -4.39 -10.91 -16.00
CA PHE A 67 -5.69 -11.41 -15.53
C PHE A 67 -6.89 -10.76 -16.24
N GLY A 68 -6.68 -9.98 -17.31
CA GLY A 68 -7.78 -9.31 -18.03
C GLY A 68 -8.50 -8.22 -17.21
N MET A 69 -7.86 -7.67 -16.18
CA MET A 69 -8.43 -6.70 -15.25
C MET A 69 -8.34 -5.26 -15.79
N SER A 70 -8.97 -4.98 -16.93
CA SER A 70 -8.86 -3.71 -17.66
C SER A 70 -9.48 -2.48 -16.96
N ARG A 71 -10.28 -2.69 -15.91
CA ARG A 71 -10.95 -1.64 -15.11
C ARG A 71 -10.56 -1.67 -13.64
N SER A 72 -9.38 -2.21 -13.34
CA SER A 72 -8.80 -2.21 -12.00
C SER A 72 -7.66 -1.22 -11.91
N HIS A 73 -7.57 -0.48 -10.80
CA HIS A 73 -6.66 0.65 -10.68
C HIS A 73 -6.06 0.72 -9.27
N VAL A 74 -4.74 0.93 -9.18
CA VAL A 74 -4.08 1.38 -7.94
C VAL A 74 -4.22 2.90 -7.79
N GLN A 75 -4.00 3.62 -8.90
CA GLN A 75 -4.27 5.04 -9.03
C GLN A 75 -5.36 5.19 -10.08
N VAL A 76 -6.49 5.76 -9.69
CA VAL A 76 -7.66 5.91 -10.59
C VAL A 76 -7.37 7.01 -11.60
N PRO A 77 -7.35 6.71 -12.92
CA PRO A 77 -7.12 7.73 -13.93
C PRO A 77 -8.33 8.66 -14.07
N GLU A 78 -8.10 9.87 -14.58
CA GLU A 78 -9.14 10.91 -14.72
C GLU A 78 -10.38 10.41 -15.47
N GLY A 79 -10.19 9.70 -16.59
CA GLY A 79 -11.29 9.12 -17.36
C GLY A 79 -12.13 8.07 -16.63
N SER A 80 -11.60 7.48 -15.55
CA SER A 80 -12.32 6.52 -14.70
C SER A 80 -12.96 7.18 -13.47
N MET A 81 -12.65 8.44 -13.16
CA MET A 81 -13.17 9.14 -11.99
C MET A 81 -14.70 9.21 -11.92
N PRO A 82 -15.46 9.36 -13.02
CA PRO A 82 -16.92 9.30 -12.98
C PRO A 82 -17.47 7.95 -12.47
N ASN A 83 -16.68 6.88 -12.58
CA ASN A 83 -17.05 5.55 -12.10
C ASN A 83 -16.50 5.25 -10.69
N TYR A 84 -15.69 6.15 -10.10
CA TYR A 84 -15.10 5.92 -8.79
C TYR A 84 -16.07 6.33 -7.69
N ALA A 85 -16.68 5.35 -7.03
CA ALA A 85 -17.62 5.60 -5.94
C ALA A 85 -16.98 6.39 -4.79
N TRP A 86 -17.83 7.09 -4.03
CA TRP A 86 -17.49 7.64 -2.74
C TRP A 86 -17.65 6.59 -1.65
N GLY A 87 -16.71 6.55 -0.70
CA GLY A 87 -16.98 5.96 0.60
C GLY A 87 -17.82 6.92 1.43
N HIS A 88 -18.55 6.38 2.41
CA HIS A 88 -19.33 7.17 3.35
C HIS A 88 -18.92 6.83 4.78
N ARG A 89 -18.63 7.85 5.59
CA ARG A 89 -18.28 7.73 7.01
C ARG A 89 -18.78 8.97 7.74
N ASP A 90 -19.52 8.78 8.84
CA ASP A 90 -20.07 9.88 9.65
C ASP A 90 -20.81 10.92 8.79
N ASP A 91 -21.69 10.44 7.89
CA ASP A 91 -22.45 11.23 6.91
C ASP A 91 -21.62 12.10 5.95
N ARG A 92 -20.31 11.83 5.84
CA ARG A 92 -19.38 12.51 4.94
C ARG A 92 -18.89 11.58 3.84
N GLN A 93 -18.77 12.15 2.64
CA GLN A 93 -18.08 11.48 1.52
C GLN A 93 -16.58 11.47 1.79
N VAL A 94 -15.97 10.29 1.67
CA VAL A 94 -14.54 10.08 1.89
C VAL A 94 -13.96 9.19 0.79
N ARG A 95 -12.68 9.40 0.49
CA ARG A 95 -11.84 8.47 -0.28
C ARG A 95 -10.56 8.21 0.50
N MET A 96 -9.94 7.07 0.24
CA MET A 96 -8.68 6.71 0.88
C MET A 96 -7.58 7.68 0.45
N GLN A 97 -6.78 8.14 1.41
CA GLN A 97 -5.57 8.89 1.15
C GLN A 97 -4.38 7.95 1.10
N ARG A 98 -3.41 8.23 0.23
CA ARG A 98 -2.23 7.39 0.07
C ARG A 98 -1.48 7.26 1.41
N GLY A 99 -1.16 6.03 1.79
CA GLY A 99 -0.28 5.76 2.94
C GLY A 99 1.18 5.55 2.52
N PRO A 100 2.11 5.36 3.47
CA PRO A 100 3.51 5.12 3.13
C PRO A 100 3.69 3.83 2.34
N MET A 101 4.65 3.83 1.41
CA MET A 101 5.03 2.71 0.54
C MET A 101 3.90 2.19 -0.35
N ALA A 102 3.02 3.09 -0.81
CA ALA A 102 1.87 2.79 -1.67
C ALA A 102 2.05 3.26 -3.12
#